data_AF-A0A3A6N7U5-F1
#
_entry.id   AF-A0A3A6N7U5-F1
#
_cell.length_a   1.000
_cell.length_b   1.000
_cell.length_c   1.000
_cell.angle_alpha   90.00
_cell.angle_beta   90.00
_cell.angle_gamma   90.00
#
_symmetry.space_group_name_H-M   'P 1'
#
loop_
_entity.id
_entity.type
_entity.pdbx_description
1 polymer ?
#
loop_
_entity_poly.entity_id
_entity_poly.type
_entity_poly.pdbx_seq_one_letter_code
_entity_poly.pdbx_strand_id
1 'polypeptide(L)'
;MVLLLILAAVIVFGDHVCLPEFSSIISRVHPEPRLHVPLVIENRDVNENGIPDALDFAAGARREVERRTRYDAAYCAGGYPPEGRGACTDVVWRAFREAGYDLKRMVDEDIRKAPAAYGATGRRPDPNIDFRRVKNLVVFFGRHGRELATEVIPGDSDNLAKWQPGDIVVFGPTWEHIGIVSESRLPDGVPLVINNAGPCASESDCLLSWPSGITHHFRFTGEE
;
A
#
# COMPACT_ATOMS: atom_id res chain seq x y z
N MET A 1 -6.24 -11.46 -36.35
CA MET A 1 -5.74 -12.82 -36.66
C MET A 1 -4.22 -12.76 -36.72
N VAL A 2 -3.53 -12.97 -35.60
CA VAL A 2 -2.08 -13.20 -35.61
C VAL A 2 -1.88 -14.71 -35.57
N LEU A 3 -1.38 -15.25 -36.67
CA LEU A 3 -1.13 -16.67 -36.86
C LEU A 3 0.17 -17.03 -36.10
N LEU A 4 0.07 -17.61 -34.90
CA LEU A 4 1.22 -18.16 -34.19
C LEU A 4 1.55 -19.55 -34.77
N LEU A 5 2.60 -19.64 -35.58
CA LEU A 5 3.22 -20.89 -36.00
C LEU A 5 4.09 -21.41 -34.83
N ILE A 6 3.63 -22.47 -34.16
CA ILE A 6 4.43 -23.17 -33.16
C ILE A 6 5.27 -24.22 -33.89
N LEU A 7 6.60 -23.99 -33.95
CA LEU A 7 7.55 -24.97 -34.46
C LEU A 7 7.69 -26.09 -33.40
N ALA A 8 7.08 -27.24 -33.63
CA ALA A 8 7.32 -28.43 -32.80
C ALA A 8 8.71 -28.99 -33.15
N ALA A 9 9.66 -28.90 -32.22
CA ALA A 9 10.95 -29.58 -32.34
C ALA A 9 10.73 -31.09 -32.11
N VAL A 10 10.63 -31.87 -33.18
CA VAL A 10 10.64 -33.33 -33.12
C VAL A 10 12.08 -33.76 -32.88
N ILE A 11 12.38 -34.22 -31.65
CA ILE A 11 13.70 -34.80 -31.32
C ILE A 11 13.62 -36.29 -31.63
N VAL A 12 14.33 -36.72 -32.67
CA VAL A 12 14.41 -38.14 -33.07
C VAL A 12 15.67 -38.76 -32.47
N PHE A 13 15.52 -39.74 -31.57
CA PHE A 13 16.59 -40.63 -31.11
C PHE A 13 16.24 -42.07 -31.55
N GLY A 14 16.87 -42.55 -32.63
CA GLY A 14 16.58 -43.88 -33.18
C GLY A 14 15.15 -44.05 -33.71
N ASP A 15 14.64 -45.28 -33.74
CA ASP A 15 13.30 -45.64 -34.26
C ASP A 15 12.13 -45.19 -33.37
N HIS A 16 12.39 -44.36 -32.36
CA HIS A 16 11.38 -43.86 -31.43
C HIS A 16 11.17 -42.35 -31.63
N VAL A 17 10.03 -41.99 -32.22
CA VAL A 17 9.54 -40.62 -32.28
C VAL A 17 8.95 -40.27 -30.90
N CYS A 18 9.63 -39.38 -30.16
CA CYS A 18 9.14 -38.86 -28.90
C CYS A 18 8.38 -37.54 -29.17
N LEU A 19 7.05 -37.57 -29.11
CA LEU A 19 6.23 -36.37 -29.10
C LEU A 19 6.11 -35.89 -27.65
N PRO A 20 6.71 -34.74 -27.26
CA PRO A 20 6.53 -34.21 -25.91
C PRO A 20 5.04 -33.90 -25.68
N GLU A 21 4.53 -34.26 -24.51
CA GLU A 21 3.15 -34.03 -24.09
C GLU A 21 2.82 -32.53 -24.06
N PHE A 22 2.25 -32.05 -25.17
CA PHE A 22 1.86 -30.65 -25.39
C PHE A 22 0.78 -30.13 -24.41
N SER A 23 0.14 -31.01 -23.62
CA SER A 23 -0.91 -30.60 -22.66
C SER A 23 -0.38 -29.66 -21.58
N SER A 24 0.89 -29.82 -21.18
CA SER A 24 1.53 -29.02 -20.13
C SER A 24 1.92 -27.60 -20.57
N ILE A 25 1.98 -27.35 -21.88
CA ILE A 25 2.33 -26.03 -22.44
C ILE A 25 1.06 -25.19 -22.63
N ILE A 26 -0.06 -25.79 -23.02
CA ILE A 26 -1.33 -25.08 -23.23
C ILE A 26 -1.97 -24.67 -21.88
N SER A 27 -1.78 -25.45 -20.80
CA SER A 27 -2.34 -25.09 -19.49
C SER A 27 -1.72 -23.82 -18.88
N ARG A 28 -0.57 -23.33 -19.37
CA ARG A 28 0.11 -22.15 -18.86
C ARG A 28 -0.28 -20.84 -19.56
N VAL A 29 -1.16 -20.90 -20.56
CA VAL A 29 -1.53 -19.75 -21.41
C VAL A 29 -2.90 -19.18 -21.05
N HIS A 30 -3.66 -19.84 -20.16
CA HIS A 30 -4.88 -19.27 -19.62
C HIS A 30 -4.55 -18.48 -18.35
N PRO A 31 -4.66 -17.13 -18.35
CA PRO A 31 -4.60 -16.39 -17.10
C PRO A 31 -5.74 -16.89 -16.20
N GLU A 32 -5.38 -17.33 -14.99
CA GLU A 32 -6.37 -17.72 -13.97
C GLU A 32 -7.42 -16.59 -13.83
N PRO A 33 -8.72 -16.93 -13.72
CA PRO A 33 -9.74 -15.93 -13.53
C PRO A 33 -9.44 -15.13 -12.26
N ARG A 34 -9.31 -13.81 -12.40
CA ARG A 34 -9.06 -12.92 -11.25
C ARG A 34 -10.31 -12.87 -10.38
N LEU A 35 -10.12 -13.03 -9.07
CA LEU A 35 -11.18 -12.82 -8.09
C LEU A 35 -11.67 -11.38 -8.20
N HIS A 36 -12.98 -11.20 -8.38
CA HIS A 36 -13.60 -9.89 -8.30
C HIS A 36 -13.83 -9.53 -6.83
N VAL A 37 -13.22 -8.44 -6.37
CA VAL A 37 -13.45 -7.86 -5.05
C VAL A 37 -14.15 -6.51 -5.25
N PRO A 38 -15.33 -6.27 -4.64
CA PRO A 38 -16.07 -5.03 -4.84
C PRO A 38 -15.31 -3.83 -4.27
N LEU A 39 -15.36 -2.72 -5.00
CA LEU A 39 -14.89 -1.41 -4.53
C LEU A 39 -15.97 -0.80 -3.63
N VAL A 40 -15.65 -0.60 -2.35
CA VAL A 40 -16.55 -0.08 -1.33
C VAL A 40 -15.90 1.13 -0.66
N ILE A 41 -15.94 2.26 -1.36
CA ILE A 41 -15.37 3.54 -0.94
C ILE A 41 -16.45 4.59 -0.76
N GLU A 42 -16.19 5.56 0.10
CA GLU A 42 -17.06 6.72 0.30
C GLU A 42 -16.82 7.76 -0.80
N ASN A 43 -17.86 8.50 -1.19
CA ASN A 43 -17.77 9.53 -2.24
C ASN A 43 -17.23 10.87 -1.72
N ARG A 44 -16.50 10.86 -0.60
CA ARG A 44 -15.88 12.08 -0.05
C ARG A 44 -14.74 12.50 -0.95
N ASP A 45 -14.66 13.79 -1.25
CA ASP A 45 -13.66 14.42 -2.11
C ASP A 45 -13.36 15.80 -1.51
N VAL A 46 -12.29 15.90 -0.72
CA VAL A 46 -11.95 17.14 0.02
C VAL A 46 -11.30 18.19 -0.86
N ASN A 47 -10.61 17.79 -1.92
CA ASN A 47 -9.94 18.71 -2.83
C ASN A 47 -10.83 19.13 -4.03
N GLU A 48 -12.06 18.58 -4.11
CA GLU A 48 -13.08 18.85 -5.13
C GLU A 48 -12.59 18.56 -6.56
N ASN A 49 -11.70 17.58 -6.73
CA ASN A 49 -11.12 17.23 -8.03
C ASN A 49 -11.96 16.22 -8.84
N GLY A 50 -13.08 15.73 -8.28
CA GLY A 50 -13.97 14.74 -8.87
C GLY A 50 -13.54 13.27 -8.64
N ILE A 51 -12.51 13.04 -7.83
CA ILE A 51 -11.98 11.73 -7.46
C ILE A 51 -12.16 11.56 -5.95
N PRO A 52 -12.76 10.45 -5.48
CA PRO A 52 -12.88 10.21 -4.05
C PRO A 52 -11.51 10.15 -3.33
N ASP A 53 -11.45 10.68 -2.11
CA ASP A 53 -10.24 10.76 -1.26
C ASP A 53 -9.50 9.41 -1.18
N ALA A 54 -10.24 8.30 -1.07
CA ALA A 54 -9.69 6.94 -1.02
C ALA A 54 -8.80 6.62 -2.24
N LEU A 55 -9.25 7.02 -3.43
CA LEU A 55 -8.49 6.84 -4.67
C LEU A 55 -7.35 7.84 -4.78
N ASP A 56 -7.53 9.08 -4.30
CA ASP A 56 -6.45 10.08 -4.26
C ASP A 56 -5.32 9.67 -3.31
N PHE A 57 -5.62 9.06 -2.15
CA PHE A 57 -4.59 8.50 -1.28
C PHE A 57 -3.76 7.45 -2.02
N ALA A 58 -4.41 6.49 -2.69
CA ALA A 58 -3.71 5.45 -3.46
C ALA A 58 -2.90 6.05 -4.63
N ALA A 59 -3.46 7.03 -5.35
CA ALA A 59 -2.79 7.71 -6.45
C ALA A 59 -1.56 8.51 -5.97
N GLY A 60 -1.69 9.29 -4.90
CA GLY A 60 -0.61 10.06 -4.30
C GLY A 60 0.53 9.18 -3.79
N ALA A 61 0.20 8.01 -3.21
CA ALA A 61 1.19 7.00 -2.86
C ALA A 61 1.90 6.46 -4.11
N ARG A 62 1.15 6.15 -5.19
CA ARG A 62 1.70 5.58 -6.43
C ARG A 62 2.65 6.53 -7.15
N ARG A 63 2.43 7.85 -7.06
CA ARG A 63 3.38 8.86 -7.60
C ARG A 63 4.80 8.71 -7.03
N GLU A 64 4.96 8.17 -5.82
CA GLU A 64 6.30 7.90 -5.26
C GLU A 64 7.00 6.72 -5.92
N VAL A 65 6.24 5.73 -6.36
CA VAL A 65 6.75 4.60 -7.16
C VAL A 65 7.21 5.10 -8.53
N GLU A 66 6.40 5.94 -9.17
CA GLU A 66 6.72 6.57 -10.47
C GLU A 66 7.98 7.43 -10.40
N ARG A 67 8.15 8.20 -9.32
CA ARG A 67 9.36 9.00 -9.04
C ARG A 67 10.58 8.18 -8.66
N ARG A 68 10.40 6.86 -8.39
CA ARG A 68 11.44 5.98 -7.86
C ARG A 68 12.09 6.56 -6.59
N THR A 69 11.27 7.10 -5.70
CA THR A 69 11.73 7.75 -4.46
C THR A 69 12.66 6.81 -3.69
N ARG A 70 13.90 7.22 -3.46
CA ARG A 70 14.89 6.41 -2.74
C ARG A 70 14.62 6.41 -1.26
N TYR A 71 14.84 5.27 -0.62
CA TYR A 71 14.69 5.16 0.83
C TYR A 71 15.71 6.06 1.55
N ASP A 72 15.22 7.00 2.34
CA ASP A 72 16.00 7.90 3.20
C ASP A 72 15.15 8.29 4.41
N ALA A 73 15.50 7.75 5.57
CA ALA A 73 14.84 8.02 6.85
C ALA A 73 15.53 9.12 7.66
N ALA A 74 16.41 9.91 7.03
CA ALA A 74 17.08 11.01 7.71
C ALA A 74 16.10 12.05 8.26
N TYR A 75 16.52 12.67 9.36
CA TYR A 75 15.85 13.83 9.90
C TYR A 75 15.93 14.99 8.91
N CYS A 76 14.82 15.70 8.73
CA CYS A 76 14.73 16.83 7.80
C CYS A 76 14.30 18.08 8.58
N ALA A 77 15.15 19.10 8.63
CA ALA A 77 14.75 20.40 9.16
C ALA A 77 13.65 20.99 8.26
N GLY A 78 12.53 21.40 8.85
CA GLY A 78 11.30 21.77 8.11
C GLY A 78 10.37 20.60 7.82
N GLY A 79 10.80 19.38 8.16
CA GLY A 79 10.01 18.16 8.21
C GLY A 79 9.91 17.35 6.93
N TYR A 80 9.94 17.99 5.78
CA TYR A 80 9.81 17.31 4.50
C TYR A 80 11.18 16.88 3.93
N PRO A 81 11.33 15.62 3.49
CA PRO A 81 12.55 15.19 2.80
C PRO A 81 12.69 15.88 1.43
N PRO A 82 13.93 16.01 0.91
CA PRO A 82 14.17 16.53 -0.42
C PRO A 82 13.51 15.66 -1.49
N GLU A 83 13.32 16.23 -2.68
CA GLU A 83 12.74 15.52 -3.81
C GLU A 83 13.48 14.21 -4.13
N GLY A 84 12.72 13.17 -4.46
CA GLY A 84 13.26 11.84 -4.77
C GLY A 84 13.77 11.05 -3.57
N ARG A 85 13.54 11.53 -2.33
CA ARG A 85 13.90 10.81 -1.10
C ARG A 85 12.75 10.74 -0.11
N GLY A 86 12.73 9.70 0.71
CA GLY A 86 11.79 9.57 1.82
C GLY A 86 11.79 8.16 2.41
N ALA A 87 11.11 7.97 3.52
CA ALA A 87 10.87 6.70 4.20
C ALA A 87 9.46 6.18 3.90
N CYS A 88 9.07 5.10 4.57
CA CYS A 88 7.73 4.51 4.47
C CYS A 88 6.61 5.49 4.86
N THR A 89 6.80 6.26 5.93
CA THR A 89 5.85 7.32 6.37
C THR A 89 5.76 8.48 5.38
N ASP A 90 6.79 8.66 4.54
CA ASP A 90 6.77 9.69 3.49
C ASP A 90 5.91 9.32 2.28
N VAL A 91 5.52 8.05 2.14
CA VAL A 91 4.45 7.63 1.21
C VAL A 91 3.09 8.09 1.75
N VAL A 92 2.88 7.98 3.07
CA VAL A 92 1.59 8.28 3.72
C VAL A 92 1.27 9.77 3.66
N TRP A 93 2.17 10.67 4.10
CA TRP A 93 1.80 12.10 4.08
C TRP A 93 1.68 12.65 2.65
N ARG A 94 2.38 12.07 1.67
CA ARG A 94 2.25 12.45 0.25
C ARG A 94 0.95 11.97 -0.36
N ALA A 95 0.48 10.77 0.03
CA ALA A 95 -0.87 10.30 -0.26
C ALA A 95 -1.91 11.28 0.29
N PHE A 96 -1.77 11.67 1.56
CA PHE A 96 -2.69 12.63 2.19
C PHE A 96 -2.70 13.98 1.50
N ARG A 97 -1.53 14.49 1.11
CA ARG A 97 -1.41 15.74 0.37
C ARG A 97 -2.09 15.69 -1.00
N GLU A 98 -2.07 14.55 -1.70
CA GLU A 98 -2.78 14.38 -2.98
C GLU A 98 -4.28 14.59 -2.79
N ALA A 99 -4.87 13.99 -1.75
CA ALA A 99 -6.27 14.14 -1.38
C ALA A 99 -6.59 15.49 -0.69
N GLY A 100 -5.68 16.46 -0.68
CA GLY A 100 -5.91 17.79 -0.11
C GLY A 100 -5.72 17.92 1.41
N TYR A 101 -5.24 16.88 2.10
CA TYR A 101 -5.00 16.89 3.54
C TYR A 101 -3.57 17.32 3.90
N ASP A 102 -3.44 18.15 4.94
CA ASP A 102 -2.16 18.46 5.58
C ASP A 102 -1.93 17.55 6.79
N LEU A 103 -1.45 16.32 6.55
CA LEU A 103 -1.23 15.32 7.60
C LEU A 103 -0.28 15.83 8.70
N LYS A 104 0.72 16.64 8.34
CA LYS A 104 1.65 17.21 9.32
C LYS A 104 0.90 18.10 10.30
N ARG A 105 0.11 19.04 9.78
CA ARG A 105 -0.70 19.94 10.61
C ARG A 105 -1.72 19.17 11.46
N MET A 106 -2.39 18.18 10.89
CA MET A 106 -3.38 17.37 11.62
C MET A 106 -2.75 16.62 12.80
N VAL A 107 -1.59 16.00 12.59
CA VAL A 107 -0.84 15.32 13.66
C VAL A 107 -0.34 16.32 14.71
N ASP A 108 0.21 17.47 14.30
CA ASP A 108 0.66 18.52 15.21
C ASP A 108 -0.51 19.03 16.10
N GLU A 109 -1.69 19.22 15.51
CA GLU A 109 -2.89 19.64 16.21
C GLU A 109 -3.42 18.57 17.18
N ASP A 110 -3.43 17.29 16.78
CA ASP A 110 -3.88 16.21 17.67
C ASP A 110 -2.91 16.00 18.84
N ILE A 111 -1.60 16.06 18.61
CA ILE A 111 -0.59 16.00 19.67
C ILE A 111 -0.81 17.12 20.69
N ARG A 112 -1.12 18.34 20.23
CA ARG A 112 -1.42 19.48 21.11
C ARG A 112 -2.71 19.29 21.89
N LYS A 113 -3.75 18.71 21.28
CA LYS A 113 -5.06 18.46 21.92
C LYS A 113 -5.00 17.29 22.90
N ALA A 114 -4.17 16.27 22.64
CA ALA A 114 -4.11 15.03 23.42
C ALA A 114 -2.66 14.55 23.67
N PRO A 115 -1.78 15.35 24.31
CA PRO A 115 -0.36 15.01 24.46
C PRO A 115 -0.13 13.71 25.25
N ALA A 116 -1.02 13.36 26.19
CA ALA A 116 -0.93 12.11 26.94
C ALA A 116 -1.01 10.86 26.05
N ALA A 117 -1.76 10.91 24.95
CA ALA A 117 -1.89 9.79 24.00
C ALA A 117 -0.58 9.48 23.26
N TYR A 118 0.30 10.47 23.13
CA TYR A 118 1.57 10.37 22.40
C TYR A 118 2.80 10.11 23.29
N GLY A 119 2.60 9.89 24.60
CA GLY A 119 3.66 9.53 25.53
C GLY A 119 4.87 10.48 25.48
N ALA A 120 6.04 9.98 25.04
CA ALA A 120 7.25 10.78 24.96
C ALA A 120 7.16 11.91 23.91
N THR A 121 6.50 11.68 22.78
CA THR A 121 6.28 12.72 21.76
C THR A 121 5.40 13.84 22.33
N GLY A 122 4.31 13.51 23.02
CA GLY A 122 3.45 14.54 23.61
C GLY A 122 4.11 15.37 24.72
N ARG A 123 5.13 14.82 25.40
CA ARG A 123 5.95 15.60 26.37
C ARG A 123 6.95 16.53 25.70
N ARG A 124 7.44 16.18 24.51
CA ARG A 124 8.44 16.95 23.77
C ARG A 124 8.19 16.81 22.27
N PRO A 125 7.18 17.51 21.72
CA PRO A 125 6.85 17.42 20.31
C PRO A 125 7.97 18.02 19.46
N ASP A 126 8.17 17.42 18.29
CA ASP A 126 9.02 17.92 17.22
C ASP A 126 8.23 17.84 15.90
N PRO A 127 7.60 18.96 15.48
CA PRO A 127 6.80 19.03 14.27
C PRO A 127 7.55 18.61 13.00
N ASN A 128 8.88 18.63 12.98
CA ASN A 128 9.66 18.20 11.81
C ASN A 128 9.67 16.68 11.62
N ILE A 129 9.26 15.89 12.62
CA ILE A 129 9.39 14.44 12.54
C ILE A 129 8.20 13.69 13.11
N ASP A 130 7.32 14.33 13.86
CA ASP A 130 6.23 13.63 14.53
C ASP A 130 5.24 12.96 13.56
N PHE A 131 4.90 13.61 12.45
CA PHE A 131 4.07 13.01 11.38
C PHE A 131 4.79 11.95 10.54
N ARG A 132 6.11 11.82 10.71
CA ARG A 132 6.96 10.84 10.02
C ARG A 132 7.33 9.65 10.91
N ARG A 133 6.65 9.48 12.05
CA ARG A 133 6.84 8.36 12.99
C ARG A 133 5.68 7.40 12.93
N VAL A 134 5.93 6.13 12.61
CA VAL A 134 4.89 5.08 12.55
C VAL A 134 4.09 5.03 13.85
N LYS A 135 4.75 4.97 15.01
CA LYS A 135 4.07 5.00 16.33
C LYS A 135 3.13 6.19 16.53
N ASN A 136 3.44 7.37 15.98
CA ASN A 136 2.59 8.55 16.13
C ASN A 136 1.43 8.48 15.15
N LEU A 137 1.67 8.00 13.93
CA LEU A 137 0.62 7.78 12.94
C LEU A 137 -0.38 6.70 13.38
N VAL A 138 0.06 5.64 14.07
CA VAL A 138 -0.83 4.65 14.70
C VAL A 138 -1.78 5.33 15.71
N VAL A 139 -1.25 6.19 16.59
CA VAL A 139 -2.07 6.93 17.56
C VAL A 139 -3.04 7.88 16.83
N PHE A 140 -2.55 8.61 15.83
CA PHE A 140 -3.36 9.56 15.07
C PHE A 140 -4.51 8.83 14.34
N PHE A 141 -4.23 7.79 13.55
CA PHE A 141 -5.24 7.06 12.81
C PHE A 141 -6.19 6.26 13.72
N GLY A 142 -5.74 5.80 14.88
CA GLY A 142 -6.63 5.19 15.88
C GLY A 142 -7.61 6.20 16.52
N ARG A 143 -7.31 7.50 16.46
CA ARG A 143 -8.17 8.57 17.00
C ARG A 143 -9.05 9.24 15.93
N HIS A 144 -8.56 9.28 14.69
CA HIS A 144 -9.13 10.06 13.58
C HIS A 144 -9.62 9.22 12.40
N GLY A 145 -9.36 7.92 12.42
CA GLY A 145 -9.82 6.97 11.42
C GLY A 145 -10.59 5.82 12.06
N ARG A 146 -11.03 4.89 11.22
CA ARG A 146 -11.64 3.63 11.65
C ARG A 146 -10.62 2.52 11.57
N GLU A 147 -10.34 1.88 12.70
CA GLU A 147 -9.56 0.65 12.73
C GLU A 147 -10.40 -0.53 12.20
N LEU A 148 -9.80 -1.33 11.33
CA LEU A 148 -10.42 -2.43 10.60
C LEU A 148 -9.74 -3.75 10.96
N ALA A 149 -10.37 -4.86 10.56
CA ALA A 149 -9.78 -6.18 10.72
C ALA A 149 -8.47 -6.30 9.92
N THR A 150 -7.48 -6.97 10.51
CA THR A 150 -6.15 -7.20 9.93
C THR A 150 -6.04 -8.57 9.23
N GLU A 151 -7.09 -9.38 9.28
CA GLU A 151 -7.15 -10.66 8.60
C GLU A 151 -7.22 -10.49 7.08
N VAL A 152 -6.42 -11.27 6.37
CA VAL A 152 -6.38 -11.32 4.90
C VAL A 152 -6.52 -12.79 4.49
N ILE A 153 -7.61 -13.12 3.80
CA ILE A 153 -7.89 -14.48 3.32
C ILE A 153 -7.87 -14.46 1.79
N PRO A 154 -6.79 -14.96 1.15
CA PRO A 154 -6.73 -15.10 -0.31
C PRO A 154 -7.91 -15.90 -0.85
N GLY A 155 -8.54 -15.43 -1.94
CA GLY A 155 -9.69 -16.11 -2.55
C GLY A 155 -11.05 -15.78 -1.91
N ASP A 156 -11.09 -15.09 -0.77
CA ASP A 156 -12.33 -14.71 -0.09
C ASP A 156 -12.69 -13.24 -0.39
N SER A 157 -13.65 -13.05 -1.30
CA SER A 157 -14.08 -11.71 -1.73
C SER A 157 -14.67 -10.87 -0.58
N ASP A 158 -15.37 -11.47 0.37
CA ASP A 158 -16.05 -10.72 1.44
C ASP A 158 -15.04 -10.27 2.51
N ASN A 159 -14.03 -11.10 2.80
CA ASN A 159 -12.89 -10.69 3.61
C ASN A 159 -12.10 -9.56 2.90
N LEU A 160 -11.78 -9.76 1.62
CA LEU A 160 -10.94 -8.83 0.85
C LEU A 160 -11.63 -7.51 0.51
N ALA A 161 -12.97 -7.46 0.50
CA ALA A 161 -13.74 -6.23 0.37
C ALA A 161 -13.56 -5.26 1.57
N LYS A 162 -13.03 -5.74 2.71
CA LYS A 162 -12.69 -4.87 3.84
C LYS A 162 -11.43 -4.06 3.59
N TRP A 163 -10.58 -4.49 2.66
CA TRP A 163 -9.35 -3.83 2.26
C TRP A 163 -9.62 -3.00 1.02
N GLN A 164 -9.57 -1.68 1.10
CA GLN A 164 -9.89 -0.77 -0.01
C GLN A 164 -8.69 0.14 -0.33
N PRO A 165 -8.64 0.67 -1.56
CA PRO A 165 -7.56 1.58 -1.95
C PRO A 165 -7.51 2.78 -1.00
N GLY A 166 -6.30 3.21 -0.64
CA GLY A 166 -6.11 4.35 0.26
C GLY A 166 -6.13 4.00 1.75
N ASP A 167 -6.54 2.78 2.12
CA ASP A 167 -6.39 2.30 3.50
C ASP A 167 -4.92 2.28 3.91
N ILE A 168 -4.68 2.45 5.21
CA ILE A 168 -3.34 2.46 5.81
C ILE A 168 -3.11 1.11 6.48
N VAL A 169 -2.02 0.43 6.11
CA VAL A 169 -1.59 -0.82 6.76
C VAL A 169 -0.30 -0.60 7.54
N VAL A 170 -0.23 -1.15 8.75
CA VAL A 170 0.93 -1.06 9.64
C VAL A 170 1.39 -2.47 10.00
N PHE A 171 2.70 -2.70 9.88
CA PHE A 171 3.37 -3.93 10.28
C PHE A 171 4.12 -3.71 11.58
N GLY A 172 4.07 -4.72 12.47
CA GLY A 172 4.64 -4.64 13.82
C GLY A 172 6.17 -4.71 13.88
N PRO A 173 6.75 -4.65 15.10
CA PRO A 173 8.17 -4.89 15.32
C PRO A 173 8.55 -6.35 14.99
N THR A 174 9.81 -6.71 14.76
CA THR A 174 11.05 -5.91 14.72
C THR A 174 11.23 -5.11 13.42
N TRP A 175 10.45 -5.43 12.38
CA TRP A 175 10.48 -4.77 11.07
C TRP A 175 9.26 -3.85 10.92
N GLU A 176 9.15 -2.86 11.82
CA GLU A 176 8.04 -1.90 11.82
C GLU A 176 7.97 -1.16 10.48
N HIS A 177 6.78 -1.12 9.89
CA HIS A 177 6.57 -0.53 8.58
C HIS A 177 5.14 -0.02 8.40
N ILE A 178 4.95 0.84 7.42
CA ILE A 178 3.64 1.42 7.07
C ILE A 178 3.54 1.59 5.57
N GLY A 179 2.34 1.41 5.03
CA GLY A 179 2.06 1.60 3.60
C GLY A 179 0.60 1.94 3.35
N ILE A 180 0.31 2.22 2.08
CA ILE A 180 -1.03 2.49 1.57
C ILE A 180 -1.49 1.29 0.76
N VAL A 181 -2.70 0.80 1.02
CA VAL A 181 -3.32 -0.29 0.26
C VAL A 181 -3.60 0.21 -1.16
N SER A 182 -3.17 -0.58 -2.15
CA SER A 182 -3.36 -0.26 -3.56
C SER A 182 -4.73 -0.69 -4.07
N GLU A 183 -5.12 -0.05 -5.17
CA GLU A 183 -6.19 -0.54 -6.04
C GLU A 183 -5.81 -1.83 -6.79
N SER A 184 -4.52 -2.02 -7.08
CA SER A 184 -4.04 -3.23 -7.75
C SER A 184 -4.12 -4.43 -6.81
N ARG A 185 -4.60 -5.55 -7.34
CA ARG A 185 -4.73 -6.82 -6.63
C ARG A 185 -4.06 -7.95 -7.40
N LEU A 186 -3.59 -8.94 -6.65
CA LEU A 186 -3.20 -10.24 -7.17
C LEU A 186 -4.42 -10.99 -7.75
N PRO A 187 -4.22 -12.08 -8.52
CA PRO A 187 -5.33 -12.88 -9.05
C PRO A 187 -6.28 -13.45 -7.99
N ASP A 188 -5.79 -13.71 -6.77
CA ASP A 188 -6.57 -14.18 -5.62
C ASP A 188 -7.29 -13.04 -4.86
N GLY A 189 -7.16 -11.80 -5.34
CA GLY A 189 -7.81 -10.61 -4.79
C GLY A 189 -7.05 -9.91 -3.68
N VAL A 190 -5.92 -10.46 -3.19
CA VAL A 190 -5.09 -9.79 -2.18
C VAL A 190 -4.56 -8.46 -2.75
N PRO A 191 -4.77 -7.31 -2.08
CA PRO A 191 -4.29 -6.04 -2.59
C PRO A 191 -2.79 -5.90 -2.40
N LEU A 192 -2.15 -5.24 -3.37
CA LEU A 192 -0.76 -4.81 -3.25
C LEU A 192 -0.67 -3.66 -2.23
N VAL A 193 0.54 -3.41 -1.72
CA VAL A 193 0.81 -2.31 -0.81
C VAL A 193 1.83 -1.37 -1.43
N ILE A 194 1.48 -0.09 -1.50
CA ILE A 194 2.38 0.99 -1.93
C ILE A 194 3.16 1.46 -0.71
N ASN A 195 4.48 1.33 -0.77
CA ASN A 195 5.34 1.60 0.37
C ASN A 195 6.76 1.95 -0.07
N ASN A 196 7.62 2.31 0.90
CA ASN A 196 9.04 2.53 0.65
C ASN A 196 9.87 1.83 1.73
N ALA A 197 10.30 0.61 1.43
CA ALA A 197 11.18 -0.22 2.25
C ALA A 197 12.64 -0.23 1.74
N GLY A 198 12.91 0.47 0.64
CA GLY A 198 14.18 0.40 -0.07
C GLY A 198 14.23 -0.72 -1.14
N PRO A 199 15.09 -0.58 -2.16
CA PRO A 199 15.96 0.58 -2.43
C PRO A 199 15.20 1.82 -2.93
N CYS A 200 13.97 1.65 -3.41
CA CYS A 200 13.07 2.72 -3.84
C CYS A 200 11.63 2.37 -3.43
N ALA A 201 10.74 3.36 -3.44
CA ALA A 201 9.31 3.15 -3.31
C ALA A 201 8.81 2.14 -4.36
N SER A 202 7.90 1.27 -3.94
CA SER A 202 7.35 0.18 -4.73
C SER A 202 5.88 -0.04 -4.41
N GLU A 203 5.18 -0.59 -5.39
CA GLU A 203 3.87 -1.21 -5.22
C GLU A 203 4.12 -2.72 -5.21
N SER A 204 4.06 -3.34 -4.04
CA SER A 204 4.58 -4.71 -3.83
C SER A 204 3.55 -5.64 -3.21
N ASP A 205 3.66 -6.92 -3.57
CA ASP A 205 2.99 -8.03 -2.90
C ASP A 205 3.68 -8.33 -1.57
N CYS A 206 3.46 -7.44 -0.59
CA CYS A 206 4.04 -7.57 0.74
C CYS A 206 3.00 -7.70 1.86
N LEU A 207 1.70 -7.68 1.54
CA LEU A 207 0.67 -7.67 2.59
C LEU A 207 0.73 -8.91 3.48
N LEU A 208 0.94 -10.10 2.88
CA LEU A 208 1.09 -11.37 3.59
C LEU A 208 2.54 -11.85 3.73
N SER A 209 3.49 -11.24 3.00
CA SER A 209 4.88 -11.68 2.94
C SER A 209 5.86 -10.78 3.71
N TRP A 210 5.39 -9.64 4.26
CA TRP A 210 6.22 -8.79 5.10
C TRP A 210 6.74 -9.58 6.33
N PRO A 211 8.02 -9.42 6.74
CA PRO A 211 8.61 -10.23 7.82
C PRO A 211 7.92 -10.10 9.19
N SER A 212 7.26 -8.98 9.43
CA SER A 212 6.45 -8.72 10.62
C SER A 212 4.97 -8.78 10.29
N GLY A 213 4.14 -9.31 11.20
CA GLY A 213 2.70 -9.38 11.01
C GLY A 213 2.04 -8.00 10.96
N ILE A 214 0.86 -7.94 10.33
CA ILE A 214 0.00 -6.75 10.33
C ILE A 214 -0.50 -6.51 11.76
N THR A 215 -0.24 -5.32 12.30
CA THR A 215 -0.71 -4.92 13.62
C THR A 215 -1.91 -3.99 13.56
N HIS A 216 -1.98 -3.14 12.52
CA HIS A 216 -3.11 -2.25 12.33
C HIS A 216 -3.48 -2.12 10.86
N HIS A 217 -4.77 -1.87 10.65
CA HIS A 217 -5.36 -1.54 9.37
C HIS A 217 -6.35 -0.41 9.63
N PHE A 218 -6.16 0.75 9.00
CA PHE A 218 -6.99 1.93 9.22
C PHE A 218 -7.62 2.39 7.91
N ARG A 219 -8.88 2.82 7.97
CA ARG A 219 -9.50 3.64 6.94
C ARG A 219 -9.68 5.05 7.46
N PHE A 220 -9.17 6.02 6.72
CA PHE A 220 -9.35 7.44 7.02
C PHE A 220 -10.37 8.04 6.05
N THR A 221 -11.39 8.69 6.58
CA THR A 221 -12.52 9.26 5.82
C THR A 221 -12.70 10.75 6.08
N GLY A 222 -11.72 11.41 6.73
CA GLY A 222 -11.84 12.78 7.22
C GLY A 222 -12.79 12.91 8.43
N GLU A 223 -12.60 13.91 9.28
CA GLU A 223 -13.57 14.24 10.34
C GLU A 223 -14.87 14.81 9.72
N GLU A 224 -16.03 14.61 10.36
CA GLU A 224 -17.22 15.47 10.20
C GLU A 224 -17.03 16.80 10.94
#